data_AF-U4DCT6-F1
#
_entry.id   AF-U4DCT6-F1
#
_cell.length_a   1.000
_cell.length_b   1.000
_cell.length_c   1.000
_cell.angle_alpha   90.00
_cell.angle_beta   90.00
_cell.angle_gamma   90.00
#
_symmetry.space_group_name_H-M   'P 1'
#
loop_
_entity.id
_entity.type
_entity.pdbx_description
1 polymer ?
#
loop_
_entity_poly.entity_id
_entity_poly.type
_entity_poly.pdbx_seq_one_letter_code
_entity_poly.pdbx_strand_id
1 'polypeptide(L)'
;EFYNLRGGKERIFDDLNNGFGWDRLPKSFMAENTVFLLLTALVRNFYKFIMERLEVKKFGLKATSRIKAFVFKFITVPAKWIRTSRQFILNIYTDNQAYGELFNTDFG
;
A
#
# COMPACT_ATOMS: atom_id res chain seq x y z
N GLU A 1 -9.41 -11.63 -30.22
CA GLU A 1 -9.04 -11.86 -28.80
C GLU A 1 -7.62 -11.49 -28.41
N PHE A 2 -6.59 -11.61 -29.28
CA PHE A 2 -5.20 -11.27 -28.94
C PHE A 2 -4.94 -9.80 -28.51
N TYR A 3 -5.68 -8.84 -29.09
CA TYR A 3 -5.51 -7.41 -28.80
C TYR A 3 -5.87 -7.01 -27.36
N ASN A 4 -6.88 -7.67 -26.77
CA ASN A 4 -7.35 -7.36 -25.41
C ASN A 4 -6.34 -7.81 -24.34
N LEU A 5 -5.57 -8.86 -24.61
CA LEU A 5 -4.54 -9.38 -23.71
C LEU A 5 -3.29 -8.49 -23.69
N ARG A 6 -2.95 -7.84 -24.82
CA ARG A 6 -1.82 -6.90 -24.91
C ARG A 6 -2.07 -5.63 -24.11
N GLY A 7 -3.23 -5.00 -24.28
CA GLY A 7 -3.60 -3.80 -23.51
C GLY A 7 -3.72 -4.05 -22.00
N GLY A 8 -3.95 -5.30 -21.57
CA GLY A 8 -3.85 -5.69 -20.17
C GLY A 8 -2.42 -5.65 -19.64
N LYS A 9 -1.45 -6.15 -20.42
CA LYS A 9 -0.03 -6.14 -20.04
C LYS A 9 0.56 -4.73 -20.03
N GLU A 10 0.24 -3.92 -21.03
CA GLU A 10 0.70 -2.52 -21.12
C GLU A 10 0.29 -1.72 -19.88
N ARG A 11 -0.97 -1.86 -19.42
CA ARG A 11 -1.45 -1.23 -18.18
C ARG A 11 -0.68 -1.67 -16.93
N ILE A 12 -0.14 -2.89 -16.89
CA ILE A 12 0.69 -3.35 -15.76
C ILE A 12 2.03 -2.62 -15.78
N PHE A 13 2.68 -2.51 -16.94
CA PHE A 13 3.93 -1.77 -17.08
C PHE A 13 3.74 -0.27 -16.80
N ASP A 14 2.63 0.33 -17.24
CA ASP A 14 2.29 1.72 -16.92
C ASP A 14 2.16 1.94 -15.41
N ASP A 15 1.53 1.01 -14.69
CA ASP A 15 1.39 1.09 -13.22
C ASP A 15 2.75 0.94 -12.53
N LEU A 16 3.60 0.02 -13.00
CA LEU A 16 4.96 -0.18 -12.47
C LEU A 16 5.86 1.05 -12.70
N ASN A 17 5.81 1.62 -13.90
CA ASN A 17 6.58 2.82 -14.27
C ASN A 17 6.16 4.02 -13.41
N ASN A 18 4.86 4.32 -13.36
CA ASN A 18 4.36 5.52 -12.70
C ASN A 18 4.17 5.39 -11.19
N GLY A 19 3.93 4.17 -10.70
CA GLY A 19 3.61 3.90 -9.30
C GLY A 19 4.77 3.32 -8.50
N PHE A 20 5.62 2.51 -9.14
CA PHE A 20 6.63 1.69 -8.47
C PHE A 20 8.08 2.03 -8.87
N GLY A 21 8.28 3.10 -9.64
CA GLY A 21 9.59 3.68 -9.89
C GLY A 21 10.41 2.95 -10.96
N TRP A 22 9.80 2.10 -11.79
CA TRP A 22 10.51 1.43 -12.89
C TRP A 22 11.09 2.41 -13.92
N ASP A 23 10.47 3.60 -14.07
CA ASP A 23 10.96 4.68 -14.94
C ASP A 23 12.11 5.50 -14.31
N ARG A 24 12.39 5.31 -13.01
CA ARG A 24 13.37 6.10 -12.24
C ARG A 24 14.16 5.21 -11.30
N LEU A 25 15.11 4.48 -11.90
CA LEU A 25 15.95 3.53 -11.19
C LEU A 25 16.84 4.23 -10.14
N PRO A 26 16.86 3.75 -8.88
CA PRO A 26 17.53 4.47 -7.79
C PRO A 26 19.02 4.14 -7.64
N LYS A 27 19.55 3.15 -8.37
CA LYS A 27 20.93 2.68 -8.22
C LYS A 27 21.75 2.90 -9.48
N SER A 28 23.06 3.08 -9.30
CA SER A 28 24.00 3.20 -10.42
C SER A 28 24.30 1.84 -11.07
N PHE A 29 24.23 0.75 -10.29
CA PHE A 29 24.54 -0.59 -10.77
C PHE A 29 23.29 -1.34 -11.24
N MET A 30 23.40 -1.97 -12.41
CA MET A 30 22.29 -2.70 -13.01
C MET A 30 21.84 -3.89 -12.16
N ALA A 31 22.76 -4.61 -11.52
CA ALA A 31 22.41 -5.74 -10.65
C ALA A 31 21.52 -5.32 -9.47
N GLU A 32 21.82 -4.18 -8.85
CA GLU A 32 21.01 -3.62 -7.77
C GLU A 32 19.64 -3.14 -8.29
N ASN A 33 19.61 -2.53 -9.48
CA ASN A 33 18.36 -2.14 -10.13
C ASN A 33 17.50 -3.35 -10.50
N THR A 34 18.09 -4.48 -10.91
CA THR A 34 17.35 -5.71 -11.16
C THR A 34 16.63 -6.19 -9.90
N VAL A 35 17.33 -6.19 -8.75
CA VAL A 35 16.72 -6.53 -7.46
C VAL A 35 15.60 -5.54 -7.12
N PHE A 36 15.83 -4.24 -7.32
CA PHE A 36 14.80 -3.21 -7.13
C PHE A 36 13.55 -3.46 -7.99
N LEU A 37 13.71 -3.75 -9.28
CA LEU A 37 12.62 -4.04 -10.20
C LEU A 37 11.82 -5.27 -9.77
N LEU A 38 12.50 -6.34 -9.34
CA LEU A 38 11.86 -7.56 -8.85
C LEU A 38 11.08 -7.31 -7.55
N LEU A 39 11.69 -6.62 -6.58
CA LEU A 39 11.03 -6.28 -5.32
C LEU A 39 9.80 -5.41 -5.54
N THR A 40 9.91 -4.38 -6.38
CA THR A 40 8.81 -3.47 -6.68
C THR A 40 7.66 -4.15 -7.45
N ALA A 41 7.96 -5.13 -8.31
CA ALA A 41 6.93 -5.99 -8.92
C ALA A 41 6.20 -6.85 -7.87
N LEU A 42 6.91 -7.42 -6.90
CA LEU A 42 6.29 -8.17 -5.79
C LEU A 42 5.40 -7.26 -4.95
N VAL A 43 5.88 -6.07 -4.57
CA VAL A 43 5.08 -5.07 -3.82
C VAL A 43 3.83 -4.69 -4.60
N ARG A 44 3.92 -4.50 -5.92
CA ARG A 44 2.75 -4.23 -6.77
C ARG A 44 1.71 -5.34 -6.69
N ASN A 45 2.14 -6.60 -6.68
CA ASN A 45 1.23 -7.73 -6.57
C ASN A 45 0.52 -7.76 -5.22
N PHE A 46 1.24 -7.54 -4.11
CA PHE A 46 0.63 -7.41 -2.79
C PHE A 46 -0.35 -6.25 -2.69
N TYR A 47 0.03 -5.07 -3.20
CA TYR A 47 -0.85 -3.92 -3.24
C TYR A 47 -2.15 -4.23 -4.00
N LYS A 48 -2.08 -4.85 -5.19
CA LYS A 48 -3.29 -5.22 -5.94
C LYS A 48 -4.15 -6.23 -5.18
N PHE A 49 -3.52 -7.24 -4.57
CA PHE A 49 -4.22 -8.25 -3.78
C PHE A 49 -4.98 -7.61 -2.61
N ILE A 50 -4.34 -6.70 -1.86
CA ILE A 50 -4.97 -5.99 -0.74
C ILE A 50 -6.13 -5.11 -1.24
N MET A 51 -5.92 -4.37 -2.33
CA MET A 51 -6.94 -3.48 -2.92
C MET A 51 -8.19 -4.23 -3.41
N GLU A 52 -8.04 -5.50 -3.77
CA GLU A 52 -9.14 -6.36 -4.23
C GLU A 52 -9.86 -7.07 -3.08
N ARG A 53 -9.12 -7.50 -2.06
CA ARG A 53 -9.66 -8.33 -0.96
C ARG A 53 -10.23 -7.52 0.21
N LEU A 54 -9.66 -6.35 0.50
CA LEU A 54 -10.11 -5.51 1.62
C LEU A 54 -11.14 -4.49 1.17
N GLU A 55 -12.01 -4.09 2.10
CA GLU A 55 -12.97 -3.01 1.89
C GLU A 55 -12.29 -1.63 1.96
N VAL A 56 -11.38 -1.38 1.01
CA VAL A 56 -10.52 -0.18 0.98
C VAL A 56 -11.29 1.15 0.93
N LYS A 57 -12.59 1.10 0.58
CA LYS A 57 -13.50 2.26 0.63
C LYS A 57 -13.66 2.83 2.04
N LYS A 58 -13.67 1.98 3.06
CA LYS A 58 -13.67 2.41 4.48
C LYS A 58 -12.44 3.26 4.81
N PHE A 59 -11.34 3.05 4.07
CA PHE A 59 -10.11 3.80 4.19
C PHE A 59 -10.03 5.03 3.26
N GLY A 60 -11.15 5.42 2.64
CA GLY A 60 -11.21 6.54 1.70
C GLY A 60 -10.45 6.28 0.39
N LEU A 61 -10.26 5.01 0.03
CA LEU A 61 -9.64 4.57 -1.22
C LEU A 61 -10.68 4.03 -2.19
N LYS A 62 -10.39 4.10 -3.49
CA LYS A 62 -11.14 3.43 -4.56
C LYS A 62 -10.30 2.27 -5.06
N ALA A 63 -10.91 1.23 -5.65
CA ALA A 63 -10.16 0.12 -6.26
C ALA A 63 -9.13 0.59 -7.32
N THR A 64 -9.36 1.77 -7.93
CA THR A 64 -8.48 2.40 -8.91
C THR A 64 -7.47 3.40 -8.32
N SER A 65 -7.48 3.62 -6.99
CA SER A 65 -6.56 4.55 -6.32
C SER A 65 -5.11 4.09 -6.47
N ARG A 66 -4.22 4.98 -6.90
CA ARG A 66 -2.78 4.71 -7.08
C ARG A 66 -2.09 4.33 -5.76
N ILE A 67 -0.96 3.63 -5.86
CA ILE A 67 -0.15 3.20 -4.71
C ILE A 67 0.22 4.33 -3.74
N LYS A 68 0.52 5.54 -4.22
CA LYS A 68 0.81 6.70 -3.34
C LYS A 68 -0.36 7.03 -2.40
N ALA A 69 -1.59 6.99 -2.92
CA ALA A 69 -2.78 7.22 -2.11
C ALA A 69 -3.00 6.05 -1.14
N PHE A 70 -2.77 4.81 -1.58
CA PHE A 70 -2.81 3.64 -0.72
C PHE A 70 -1.83 3.74 0.45
N VAL A 71 -0.57 4.07 0.18
CA VAL A 71 0.45 4.25 1.23
C VAL A 71 0.00 5.34 2.21
N PHE A 72 -0.42 6.51 1.70
CA PHE A 72 -0.79 7.63 2.56
C PHE A 72 -2.05 7.38 3.41
N LYS A 73 -3.08 6.72 2.86
CA LYS A 73 -4.37 6.55 3.56
C LYS A 73 -4.49 5.23 4.32
N PHE A 74 -3.82 4.18 3.85
CA PHE A 74 -3.94 2.82 4.37
C PHE A 74 -2.72 2.38 5.22
N ILE A 75 -1.50 2.74 4.80
CA ILE A 75 -0.28 2.27 5.46
C ILE A 75 0.22 3.29 6.49
N THR A 76 0.21 4.57 6.14
CA THR A 76 0.76 5.64 6.96
C THR A 76 -0.32 6.22 7.87
N VAL A 77 -0.34 5.76 9.12
CA VAL A 77 -1.23 6.30 10.15
C VAL A 77 -0.38 6.71 11.36
N PRO A 78 -0.52 7.94 11.88
CA PRO A 78 0.23 8.35 13.06
C PRO A 78 -0.27 7.57 14.28
N ALA A 79 0.66 6.97 15.01
CA ALA A 79 0.37 6.19 16.20
C ALA A 79 1.48 6.35 17.24
N LYS A 80 1.14 6.14 18.52
CA LYS A 80 2.07 6.21 19.65
C LYS A 80 1.81 5.10 20.63
N TRP A 81 2.87 4.39 21.03
CA TRP A 81 2.82 3.50 22.18
C TRP A 81 2.78 4.33 23.47
N ILE A 82 1.74 4.14 24.27
CA ILE A 82 1.56 4.80 25.56
C ILE A 82 1.55 3.72 26.64
N ARG A 83 2.29 3.96 27.72
CA ARG A 83 2.24 3.09 28.90
C ARG A 83 1.05 3.49 29.76
N THR A 84 0.05 2.62 29.84
CA THR A 84 -1.12 2.78 30.73
C THR A 84 -1.04 1.70 31.80
N SER A 85 -0.87 2.11 33.07
CA SER A 85 -0.67 1.21 34.21
C SER A 85 0.50 0.22 34.00
N ARG A 86 0.20 -1.05 33.67
CA ARG A 86 1.20 -2.12 33.45
C ARG A 86 1.30 -2.57 31.99
N GLN A 87 0.58 -1.94 31.06
CA GLN A 87 0.52 -2.33 29.65
C GLN A 87 0.97 -1.20 28.73
N PHE A 88 1.56 -1.56 27.58
CA PHE A 88 1.77 -0.64 26.47
C PHE A 88 0.60 -0.77 25.51
N ILE A 89 -0.11 0.33 25.27
CA ILE A 89 -1.25 0.41 24.36
C ILE A 89 -0.83 1.26 23.15
N LEU A 90 -1.12 0.80 21.94
CA LEU A 90 -0.89 1.56 20.72
C LEU A 90 -2.08 2.50 20.50
N ASN A 91 -1.88 3.79 20.75
CA ASN A 91 -2.90 4.79 20.45
C ASN A 91 -2.74 5.25 18.98
N ILE A 92 -3.83 5.22 18.22
CA ILE A 92 -3.85 5.58 16.80
C ILE A 92 -4.59 6.90 16.63
N TYR A 93 -3.92 7.89 16.02
CA TYR A 93 -4.45 9.25 15.89
C TYR A 93 -5.02 9.47 14.50
N THR A 94 -6.24 9.00 14.26
CA THR A 94 -6.90 9.18 12.97
C THR A 94 -8.39 9.39 13.13
N ASP A 95 -8.95 10.30 12.32
CA ASP A 95 -10.40 10.52 12.22
C ASP A 95 -11.10 9.39 11.43
N ASN A 96 -10.33 8.46 10.87
CA ASN A 96 -10.87 7.35 10.13
C ASN A 96 -11.26 6.19 11.08
N GLN A 97 -12.57 6.08 11.29
CA GLN A 97 -13.21 5.09 12.15
C GLN A 97 -12.86 3.63 11.79
N ALA A 98 -12.49 3.35 10.53
CA ALA A 98 -12.09 2.01 10.10
C ALA A 98 -10.89 1.46 10.87
N TYR A 99 -10.00 2.33 11.37
CA TYR A 99 -8.89 1.92 12.23
C TYR A 99 -9.32 1.71 13.68
N GLY A 100 -10.31 2.45 14.16
CA GLY A 100 -10.85 2.27 15.52
C GLY A 100 -11.35 0.85 15.73
N GLU A 101 -12.12 0.29 14.79
CA GLU A 101 -12.64 -1.08 14.89
C GLU A 101 -11.55 -2.16 15.01
N LEU A 102 -10.39 -1.96 14.36
CA LEU A 102 -9.29 -2.93 14.30
C LEU A 102 -8.37 -2.89 15.51
N PHE A 103 -8.24 -1.71 16.12
CA PHE A 103 -7.24 -1.43 17.15
C PHE A 103 -7.84 -1.00 18.49
N ASN A 104 -9.17 -0.96 18.59
CA ASN A 104 -9.87 -0.88 19.88
C ASN A 104 -9.53 -2.13 20.70
N THR A 105 -8.48 -2.01 21.51
CA THR A 105 -8.38 -2.78 22.75
C THR A 105 -9.45 -2.26 23.69
N ASP A 106 -10.29 -3.14 24.24
CA ASP A 106 -11.46 -2.89 25.11
C ASP A 106 -11.18 -2.13 26.44
N PHE A 107 -10.34 -1.09 26.42
CA PHE A 107 -9.97 -0.28 27.58
C PHE A 107 -10.06 1.20 27.22
N GLY A 108 -11.30 1.70 27.28
CA GLY A 108 -11.67 3.12 27.17
C GLY A 108 -13.18 3.29 27.12
#